data_AF-X1C2V3-F1
#
_entry.id   AF-X1C2V3-F1
#
_cell.length_a   1.000
_cell.length_b   1.000
_cell.length_c   1.000
_cell.angle_alpha   90.00
_cell.angle_beta   90.00
_cell.angle_gamma   90.00
#
_symmetry.space_group_name_H-M   'P 1'
#
loop_
_entity.id
_entity.type
_entity.pdbx_description
1 polymer ?
#
loop_
_entity_poly.entity_id
_entity_poly.type
_entity_poly.pdbx_seq_one_letter_code
_entity_poly.pdbx_strand_id
1 'polypeptide(L)'
;PEALALAGGRAAALASSADVATGYEGFEGSPLDRHLNFDGFVIGSSNRLVHAAAKEVADSVAQSQLRYNPLFIHGSVGHGKTHLLNAIAWQARMRQPHARVLYLTAEWFMSRFVQALKTRAAVAFKESLRGIDILLIDDMEFLQGPIIQQEFCHALNALIDSGRQVVVAADRAPSKLERLDARMRSRLAGGLVAEVGPMDLLAAGPLPYGI
;
A
#
# COMPACT_ATOMS: atom_id res chain seq x y z
N PRO A 1 -12.75 56.42 9.59
CA PRO A 1 -12.08 55.58 10.62
C PRO A 1 -12.44 54.09 10.45
N GLU A 2 -12.37 53.61 9.21
CA GLU A 2 -12.97 52.35 8.76
C GLU A 2 -11.87 51.41 8.23
N ALA A 3 -10.94 51.01 9.11
CA ALA A 3 -9.76 50.23 8.70
C ALA A 3 -9.26 49.25 9.77
N LEU A 4 -10.15 48.56 10.50
CA LEU A 4 -9.72 47.56 11.48
C LEU A 4 -10.64 46.32 11.58
N ALA A 5 -11.19 45.83 10.46
CA ALA A 5 -12.11 44.68 10.46
C ALA A 5 -11.84 43.61 9.39
N LEU A 6 -10.63 43.52 8.81
CA LEU A 6 -10.33 42.55 7.73
C LEU A 6 -9.11 41.65 7.93
N ALA A 7 -8.51 41.61 9.13
CA ALA A 7 -7.32 40.79 9.40
C ALA A 7 -7.60 39.50 10.21
N GLY A 8 -8.86 39.08 10.39
CA GLY A 8 -9.23 37.92 11.22
C GLY A 8 -9.51 36.60 10.47
N GLY A 9 -9.57 36.61 9.14
CA GLY A 9 -10.14 35.48 8.37
C GLY A 9 -9.15 34.51 7.72
N ARG A 10 -7.84 34.72 7.84
CA ARG A 10 -6.83 33.97 7.05
C ARG A 10 -5.89 33.09 7.84
N ALA A 11 -6.08 32.96 9.15
CA ALA A 11 -5.27 32.11 10.02
C ALA A 11 -5.95 30.79 10.44
N ALA A 12 -7.21 30.56 10.05
CA ALA A 12 -7.99 29.37 10.44
C ALA A 12 -8.11 28.30 9.34
N ALA A 13 -7.39 28.43 8.22
CA ALA A 13 -7.43 27.50 7.09
C ALA A 13 -6.17 26.62 6.93
N LEU A 14 -5.34 26.52 7.97
CA LEU A 14 -4.10 25.73 7.98
C LEU A 14 -4.14 24.52 8.93
N ALA A 15 -5.31 24.16 9.46
CA ALA A 15 -5.50 23.00 10.32
C ALA A 15 -6.45 21.97 9.67
N SER A 16 -5.95 21.26 8.66
CA SER A 16 -6.51 19.97 8.21
C SER A 16 -5.38 19.17 7.55
N SER A 17 -4.33 18.90 8.35
CA SER A 17 -3.25 17.99 8.00
C SER A 17 -3.50 16.69 8.77
N ALA A 18 -4.31 15.80 8.20
CA ALA A 18 -4.54 14.49 8.80
C ALA A 18 -4.35 13.44 7.73
N ASP A 19 -3.43 12.52 8.00
CA ASP A 19 -3.31 11.28 7.25
C ASP A 19 -4.65 10.57 7.22
N VAL A 20 -5.05 10.06 6.07
CA VAL A 20 -6.36 9.41 5.92
C VAL A 20 -6.17 7.92 6.17
N ALA A 21 -6.65 7.43 7.32
CA ALA A 21 -6.72 6.01 7.58
C ALA A 21 -7.54 5.32 6.49
N THR A 22 -7.00 4.22 5.96
CA THR A 22 -7.82 3.28 5.19
C THR A 22 -8.66 2.46 6.16
N GLY A 23 -9.82 1.96 5.74
CA GLY A 23 -10.58 1.07 6.62
C GLY A 23 -11.84 0.50 6.00
N TYR A 24 -12.24 -0.66 6.49
CA TYR A 24 -13.46 -1.35 6.08
C TYR A 24 -14.04 -2.17 7.26
N GLU A 25 -15.34 -2.01 7.55
CA GLU A 25 -16.10 -2.76 8.58
C GLU A 25 -15.36 -2.96 9.92
N GLY A 26 -14.87 -1.88 10.52
CA GLY A 26 -14.17 -1.91 11.82
C GLY A 26 -12.72 -2.41 11.76
N PHE A 27 -12.21 -2.68 10.55
CA PHE A 27 -10.80 -2.87 10.30
C PHE A 27 -10.20 -1.56 9.77
N GLU A 28 -9.59 -0.79 10.66
CA GLU A 28 -8.78 0.37 10.29
C GLU A 28 -7.41 -0.14 9.81
N GLY A 29 -7.06 0.22 8.59
CA GLY A 29 -5.72 0.08 8.04
C GLY A 29 -4.81 1.21 8.49
N SER A 30 -3.59 1.18 7.98
CA SER A 30 -2.62 2.23 8.24
C SER A 30 -3.02 3.56 7.56
N PRO A 31 -2.65 4.70 8.16
CA PRO A 31 -2.82 6.02 7.54
C PRO A 31 -2.09 6.11 6.20
N LEU A 32 -2.73 6.77 5.22
CA LEU A 32 -2.09 7.18 3.97
C LEU A 32 -1.46 8.56 4.13
N ASP A 33 -0.20 8.68 3.75
CA ASP A 33 0.50 9.96 3.67
C ASP A 33 0.17 10.61 2.30
N ARG A 34 -0.39 11.81 2.34
CA ARG A 34 -0.78 12.59 1.15
C ARG A 34 0.40 12.96 0.23
N HIS A 35 1.61 13.02 0.77
CA HIS A 35 2.83 13.36 0.02
C HIS A 35 3.34 12.18 -0.79
N LEU A 36 2.95 10.97 -0.42
CA LEU A 36 3.32 9.73 -1.08
C LEU A 36 2.33 9.37 -2.20
N ASN A 37 2.31 10.19 -3.26
CA ASN A 37 1.46 10.01 -4.44
C ASN A 37 2.29 9.89 -5.72
N PHE A 38 1.67 9.50 -6.85
CA PHE A 38 2.41 9.29 -8.11
C PHE A 38 3.08 10.57 -8.64
N ASP A 39 2.50 11.75 -8.39
CA ASP A 39 3.07 13.01 -8.87
C ASP A 39 4.37 13.37 -8.13
N GLY A 40 4.48 12.96 -6.86
CA GLY A 40 5.68 13.12 -6.05
C GLY A 40 6.75 12.03 -6.27
N PHE A 41 6.50 11.00 -7.08
CA PHE A 41 7.44 9.89 -7.28
C PHE A 41 8.39 10.17 -8.46
N VAL A 42 9.69 10.27 -8.19
CA VAL A 42 10.71 10.51 -9.23
C VAL A 42 11.03 9.21 -9.99
N ILE A 43 10.79 9.23 -11.30
CA ILE A 43 10.98 8.08 -12.18
C ILE A 43 12.39 8.09 -12.78
N GLY A 44 13.14 7.02 -12.54
CA GLY A 44 14.46 6.74 -13.09
C GLY A 44 14.50 5.43 -13.86
N SER A 45 15.69 5.04 -14.32
CA SER A 45 15.88 3.76 -15.03
C SER A 45 15.62 2.57 -14.10
N SER A 46 16.00 2.69 -12.84
CA SER A 46 15.93 1.71 -11.76
C SER A 46 14.53 1.43 -11.21
N ASN A 47 13.54 2.28 -11.50
CA ASN A 47 12.18 2.18 -10.93
C ASN A 47 11.06 2.35 -11.97
N ARG A 48 11.39 2.53 -13.26
CA ARG A 48 10.41 2.74 -14.33
C ARG A 48 9.40 1.59 -14.46
N LEU A 49 9.89 0.35 -14.39
CA LEU A 49 9.05 -0.84 -14.55
C LEU A 49 8.02 -0.94 -13.41
N VAL A 50 8.48 -0.86 -12.17
CA VAL A 50 7.61 -0.95 -10.99
C VAL A 50 6.63 0.23 -10.94
N HIS A 51 7.06 1.44 -11.32
CA HIS A 51 6.16 2.59 -11.39
C HIS A 51 5.05 2.39 -12.44
N ALA A 52 5.40 1.90 -13.64
CA ALA A 52 4.41 1.61 -14.68
C ALA A 52 3.40 0.52 -14.24
N ALA A 53 3.90 -0.56 -13.63
CA ALA A 53 3.07 -1.61 -13.08
C ALA A 53 2.14 -1.11 -11.97
N ALA A 54 2.66 -0.26 -11.07
CA ALA A 54 1.88 0.35 -10.00
C ALA A 54 0.74 1.22 -10.55
N LYS A 55 1.00 2.04 -11.58
CA LYS A 55 -0.06 2.83 -12.24
C LYS A 55 -1.12 1.94 -12.89
N GLU A 56 -0.73 0.90 -13.62
CA GLU A 56 -1.67 -0.03 -14.24
C GLU A 56 -2.56 -0.72 -13.19
N VAL A 57 -1.98 -1.18 -12.07
CA VAL A 57 -2.73 -1.77 -10.95
C VAL A 57 -3.71 -0.79 -10.34
N ALA A 58 -3.29 0.45 -10.10
CA ALA A 58 -4.17 1.47 -9.51
C ALA A 58 -5.34 1.82 -10.44
N ASP A 59 -5.07 1.90 -11.74
CA ASP A 59 -6.05 2.24 -12.76
C ASP A 59 -7.03 1.08 -13.03
N SER A 60 -6.59 -0.18 -12.89
CA SER A 60 -7.42 -1.37 -13.16
C SER A 60 -8.54 -1.57 -12.14
N VAL A 61 -8.38 -1.07 -10.91
CA VAL A 61 -9.41 -1.11 -9.85
C VAL A 61 -10.70 -0.44 -10.34
N ALA A 62 -10.60 0.73 -10.96
CA ALA A 62 -11.77 1.45 -11.49
C ALA A 62 -12.46 0.71 -12.65
N GLN A 63 -11.72 -0.14 -13.35
CA GLN A 63 -12.22 -0.96 -14.46
C GLN A 63 -12.79 -2.31 -13.98
N SER A 64 -12.73 -2.60 -12.67
CA SER A 64 -13.04 -3.92 -12.11
C SER A 64 -12.27 -5.05 -12.81
N GLN A 65 -11.02 -4.77 -13.21
CA GLN A 65 -10.13 -5.73 -13.84
C GLN A 65 -8.91 -5.97 -12.96
N LEU A 66 -8.51 -7.22 -12.83
CA LEU A 66 -7.25 -7.57 -12.18
C LEU A 66 -6.10 -7.39 -13.16
N ARG A 67 -5.08 -6.68 -12.70
CA ARG A 67 -3.80 -6.55 -13.41
C ARG A 67 -2.70 -6.96 -12.47
N TYR A 68 -1.76 -7.75 -12.99
CA TYR A 68 -0.56 -8.13 -12.25
C TYR A 68 -0.86 -8.60 -10.83
N ASN A 69 -1.74 -9.60 -10.65
CA ASN A 69 -2.26 -9.96 -9.32
C ASN A 69 -1.64 -11.27 -8.79
N PRO A 70 -0.89 -11.27 -7.66
CA PRO A 70 -0.49 -10.08 -6.91
C PRO A 70 0.65 -9.29 -7.59
N LEU A 71 0.72 -7.99 -7.33
CA LEU A 71 1.89 -7.17 -7.68
C LEU A 71 2.82 -7.22 -6.48
N PHE A 72 4.00 -7.79 -6.67
CA PHE A 72 5.01 -7.90 -5.62
C PHE A 72 6.15 -6.92 -5.89
N ILE A 73 6.28 -5.91 -5.03
CA ILE A 73 7.30 -4.88 -5.08
C ILE A 73 8.40 -5.25 -4.10
N HIS A 74 9.67 -5.26 -4.54
CA HIS A 74 10.78 -5.40 -3.60
C HIS A 74 11.95 -4.48 -3.90
N GLY A 75 12.72 -4.17 -2.86
CA GLY A 75 13.89 -3.31 -2.95
C GLY A 75 14.37 -2.93 -1.56
N SER A 76 15.60 -2.45 -1.44
CA SER A 76 16.16 -2.05 -0.14
C SER A 76 15.35 -0.91 0.53
N VAL A 77 15.62 -0.69 1.80
CA VAL A 77 15.09 0.44 2.56
C VAL A 77 15.37 1.75 1.81
N GLY A 78 14.38 2.65 1.78
CA GLY A 78 14.51 3.96 1.14
C GLY A 78 14.35 3.98 -0.39
N HIS A 79 14.10 2.84 -1.05
CA HIS A 79 13.88 2.81 -2.50
C HIS A 79 12.45 3.20 -2.93
N GLY A 80 11.58 3.63 -2.00
CA GLY A 80 10.24 4.13 -2.34
C GLY A 80 9.13 3.07 -2.44
N LYS A 81 9.31 1.89 -1.81
CA LYS A 81 8.26 0.85 -1.71
C LYS A 81 6.96 1.39 -1.10
N THR A 82 7.04 1.96 0.10
CA THR A 82 5.92 2.59 0.82
C THR A 82 5.29 3.73 0.02
N HIS A 83 6.12 4.51 -0.70
CA HIS A 83 5.64 5.57 -1.59
C HIS A 83 4.74 4.99 -2.69
N LEU A 84 5.20 3.94 -3.37
CA LEU A 84 4.43 3.30 -4.43
C LEU A 84 3.12 2.70 -3.91
N LEU A 85 3.12 2.06 -2.74
CA LEU A 85 1.88 1.55 -2.13
C LEU A 85 0.89 2.69 -1.83
N ASN A 86 1.34 3.76 -1.19
CA ASN A 86 0.49 4.92 -0.90
C ASN A 86 -0.03 5.55 -2.20
N ALA A 87 0.81 5.66 -3.22
CA ALA A 87 0.43 6.23 -4.52
C ALA A 87 -0.64 5.40 -5.22
N ILE A 88 -0.53 4.06 -5.20
CA ILE A 88 -1.58 3.16 -5.71
C ILE A 88 -2.87 3.38 -4.93
N ALA A 89 -2.81 3.44 -3.60
CA ALA A 89 -3.98 3.63 -2.76
C ALA A 89 -4.69 4.97 -3.05
N TRP A 90 -3.94 6.07 -3.14
CA TRP A 90 -4.48 7.39 -3.48
C TRP A 90 -5.13 7.40 -4.85
N GLN A 91 -4.43 6.90 -5.87
CA GLN A 91 -4.94 6.86 -7.24
C GLN A 91 -6.21 6.02 -7.34
N ALA A 92 -6.26 4.85 -6.71
CA ALA A 92 -7.43 3.98 -6.69
C ALA A 92 -8.65 4.69 -6.06
N ARG A 93 -8.45 5.38 -4.92
CA ARG A 93 -9.50 6.17 -4.26
C ARG A 93 -9.96 7.36 -5.11
N MET A 94 -9.04 8.03 -5.79
CA MET A 94 -9.37 9.16 -6.66
C MET A 94 -10.20 8.74 -7.88
N ARG A 95 -9.84 7.60 -8.50
CA ARG A 95 -10.54 7.10 -9.69
C ARG A 95 -11.85 6.41 -9.37
N GLN A 96 -11.94 5.74 -8.23
CA GLN A 96 -13.15 5.08 -7.76
C GLN A 96 -13.38 5.43 -6.28
N PRO A 97 -14.08 6.53 -5.98
CA PRO A 97 -14.30 7.00 -4.60
C PRO A 97 -15.01 6.01 -3.68
N HIS A 98 -15.76 5.07 -4.26
CA HIS A 98 -16.45 3.99 -3.54
C HIS A 98 -15.62 2.71 -3.40
N ALA A 99 -14.42 2.64 -3.99
CA ALA A 99 -13.54 1.50 -3.86
C ALA A 99 -13.09 1.34 -2.41
N ARG A 100 -13.16 0.10 -1.93
CA ARG A 100 -12.73 -0.27 -0.59
C ARG A 100 -11.24 -0.58 -0.63
N VAL A 101 -10.46 0.48 -0.48
CA VAL A 101 -8.98 0.45 -0.46
C VAL A 101 -8.52 0.21 0.97
N LEU A 102 -7.75 -0.86 1.19
CA LEU A 102 -7.12 -1.15 2.47
C LEU A 102 -5.60 -1.21 2.33
N TYR A 103 -4.91 -0.32 3.06
CA TYR A 103 -3.46 -0.31 3.18
C TYR A 103 -3.07 -0.63 4.61
N LEU A 104 -2.07 -1.47 4.81
CA LEU A 104 -1.53 -1.77 6.13
C LEU A 104 -0.12 -2.35 6.06
N THR A 105 0.62 -2.24 7.16
CA THR A 105 1.84 -3.05 7.33
C THR A 105 1.49 -4.48 7.74
N ALA A 106 2.35 -5.44 7.42
CA ALA A 106 2.18 -6.81 7.88
C ALA A 106 2.11 -6.89 9.42
N GLU A 107 2.93 -6.12 10.13
CA GLU A 107 2.88 -6.01 11.59
C GLU A 107 1.51 -5.53 12.12
N TRP A 108 0.93 -4.51 11.48
CA TRP A 108 -0.40 -4.01 11.85
C TRP A 108 -1.47 -5.07 11.68
N PHE A 109 -1.43 -5.84 10.58
CA PHE A 109 -2.34 -6.98 10.39
C PHE A 109 -2.27 -7.94 11.58
N MET A 110 -1.05 -8.30 11.98
CA MET A 110 -0.80 -9.29 13.01
C MET A 110 -1.35 -8.84 14.35
N SER A 111 -1.10 -7.56 14.72
CA SER A 111 -1.65 -6.95 15.93
C SER A 111 -3.18 -7.03 15.98
N ARG A 112 -3.84 -6.64 14.88
CA ARG A 112 -5.30 -6.68 14.76
C ARG A 112 -5.86 -8.09 14.75
N PHE A 113 -5.17 -9.02 14.09
CA PHE A 113 -5.59 -10.42 14.02
C PHE A 113 -5.52 -11.12 15.39
N VAL A 114 -4.45 -10.89 16.15
CA VAL A 114 -4.34 -11.41 17.54
C VAL A 114 -5.48 -10.89 18.41
N GLN A 115 -5.83 -9.61 18.26
CA GLN A 115 -6.96 -9.03 18.97
C GLN A 115 -8.29 -9.69 18.59
N ALA A 116 -8.51 -9.93 17.28
CA ALA A 116 -9.72 -10.59 16.79
C ALA A 116 -9.83 -12.06 17.21
N LEU A 117 -8.72 -12.80 17.32
CA LEU A 117 -8.73 -14.17 17.83
C LEU A 117 -9.14 -14.24 19.30
N LYS A 118 -8.65 -13.32 20.13
CA LYS A 118 -9.01 -13.23 21.55
C LYS A 118 -10.52 -13.02 21.74
N THR A 119 -11.17 -12.30 20.83
CA THR A 119 -12.60 -12.01 20.89
C THR A 119 -13.47 -13.03 20.15
N ARG A 120 -12.93 -14.19 19.74
CA ARG A 120 -13.61 -15.19 18.87
C ARG A 120 -14.19 -14.60 17.57
N ALA A 121 -13.61 -13.50 17.09
CA ALA A 121 -14.09 -12.76 15.93
C ALA A 121 -13.35 -13.15 14.62
N ALA A 122 -12.69 -14.31 14.58
CA ALA A 122 -11.92 -14.74 13.40
C ALA A 122 -12.78 -14.89 12.13
N VAL A 123 -14.05 -15.28 12.27
CA VAL A 123 -14.99 -15.35 11.14
C VAL A 123 -15.32 -13.94 10.65
N ALA A 124 -15.69 -13.03 11.57
CA ALA A 124 -15.96 -11.63 11.23
C ALA A 124 -14.75 -10.95 10.59
N PHE A 125 -13.54 -11.28 11.04
CA PHE A 125 -12.29 -10.83 10.44
C PHE A 125 -12.13 -11.30 8.99
N LYS A 126 -12.44 -12.57 8.69
CA LYS A 126 -12.38 -13.08 7.31
C LYS A 126 -13.47 -12.47 6.43
N GLU A 127 -14.65 -12.19 6.97
CA GLU A 127 -15.72 -11.49 6.23
C GLU A 127 -15.37 -10.03 5.92
N SER A 128 -14.78 -9.28 6.86
CA SER A 128 -14.38 -7.89 6.60
C SER A 128 -13.36 -7.80 5.46
N LEU A 129 -12.47 -8.78 5.35
CA LEU A 129 -11.50 -8.84 4.25
C LEU A 129 -12.18 -9.05 2.88
N ARG A 130 -13.29 -9.81 2.78
CA ARG A 130 -13.95 -10.08 1.49
C ARG A 130 -14.53 -8.86 0.81
N GLY A 131 -14.85 -7.82 1.58
CA GLY A 131 -15.40 -6.59 1.06
C GLY A 131 -14.38 -5.72 0.32
N ILE A 132 -13.08 -5.99 0.48
CA ILE A 132 -11.99 -5.15 -0.03
C ILE A 132 -11.85 -5.31 -1.54
N ASP A 133 -11.70 -4.19 -2.25
CA ASP A 133 -11.44 -4.19 -3.70
C ASP A 133 -9.94 -4.26 -4.00
N ILE A 134 -9.14 -3.54 -3.20
CA ILE A 134 -7.68 -3.56 -3.27
C ILE A 134 -7.05 -3.62 -1.87
N LEU A 135 -6.15 -4.59 -1.70
CA LEU A 135 -5.35 -4.80 -0.51
C LEU A 135 -3.89 -4.45 -0.79
N LEU A 136 -3.32 -3.55 0.00
CA LEU A 136 -1.92 -3.17 -0.06
C LEU A 136 -1.23 -3.53 1.26
N ILE A 137 -0.20 -4.36 1.19
CA ILE A 137 0.55 -4.83 2.36
C ILE A 137 1.98 -4.32 2.24
N ASP A 138 2.43 -3.54 3.22
CA ASP A 138 3.83 -3.14 3.37
C ASP A 138 4.58 -4.07 4.34
N ASP A 139 5.91 -4.02 4.30
CA ASP A 139 6.76 -4.58 5.37
C ASP A 139 6.55 -6.09 5.60
N MET A 140 6.34 -6.86 4.53
CA MET A 140 6.01 -8.30 4.57
C MET A 140 7.04 -9.17 5.34
N GLU A 141 8.30 -8.75 5.38
CA GLU A 141 9.40 -9.39 6.11
C GLU A 141 9.23 -9.34 7.63
N PHE A 142 8.43 -8.41 8.16
CA PHE A 142 8.23 -8.23 9.59
C PHE A 142 7.17 -9.15 10.20
N LEU A 143 6.63 -10.11 9.43
CA LEU A 143 5.77 -11.17 9.95
C LEU A 143 6.51 -12.01 11.01
N GLN A 144 5.89 -12.17 12.18
CA GLN A 144 6.42 -12.92 13.32
C GLN A 144 5.35 -13.82 13.95
N GLY A 145 5.76 -14.95 14.52
CA GLY A 145 4.88 -15.90 15.19
C GLY A 145 4.27 -16.93 14.22
N PRO A 146 4.70 -18.20 14.27
CA PRO A 146 4.40 -19.19 13.22
C PRO A 146 2.89 -19.44 13.01
N ILE A 147 2.12 -19.49 14.09
CA ILE A 147 0.66 -19.70 14.04
C ILE A 147 -0.05 -18.53 13.34
N ILE A 148 0.28 -17.31 13.75
CA ILE A 148 -0.36 -16.09 13.24
C ILE A 148 0.05 -15.86 11.77
N GLN A 149 1.30 -16.17 11.44
CA GLN A 149 1.79 -16.11 10.08
C GLN A 149 1.06 -17.06 9.14
N GLN A 150 0.81 -18.30 9.56
CA GLN A 150 0.05 -19.27 8.78
C GLN A 150 -1.36 -18.74 8.48
N GLU A 151 -2.05 -18.20 9.48
CA GLU A 151 -3.37 -17.62 9.30
C GLU A 151 -3.35 -16.38 8.38
N PHE A 152 -2.36 -15.52 8.50
CA PHE A 152 -2.16 -14.40 7.57
C PHE A 152 -1.98 -14.91 6.13
N CYS A 153 -1.13 -15.93 5.92
CA CYS A 153 -0.94 -16.52 4.60
C CYS A 153 -2.24 -17.13 4.07
N HIS A 154 -3.05 -17.77 4.92
CA HIS A 154 -4.36 -18.30 4.54
C HIS A 154 -5.34 -17.18 4.16
N ALA A 155 -5.40 -16.09 4.95
CA ALA A 155 -6.24 -14.94 4.65
C ALA A 155 -5.83 -14.25 3.34
N LEU A 156 -4.53 -14.05 3.12
CA LEU A 156 -3.99 -13.45 1.90
C LEU A 156 -4.28 -14.31 0.67
N ASN A 157 -4.12 -15.63 0.77
CA ASN A 157 -4.47 -16.55 -0.32
C ASN A 157 -5.97 -16.47 -0.65
N ALA A 158 -6.85 -16.46 0.37
CA ALA A 158 -8.29 -16.32 0.16
C ALA A 158 -8.65 -15.02 -0.57
N LEU A 159 -7.96 -13.91 -0.26
CA LEU A 159 -8.15 -12.64 -0.94
C LEU A 159 -7.72 -12.69 -2.41
N ILE A 160 -6.54 -13.23 -2.70
CA ILE A 160 -6.06 -13.40 -4.08
C ILE A 160 -7.02 -14.30 -4.86
N ASP A 161 -7.47 -15.41 -4.28
CA ASP A 161 -8.36 -16.38 -4.94
C ASP A 161 -9.78 -15.84 -5.13
N SER A 162 -10.24 -14.91 -4.28
CA SER A 162 -11.53 -14.22 -4.42
C SER A 162 -11.54 -13.14 -5.51
N GLY A 163 -10.45 -12.99 -6.25
CA GLY A 163 -10.36 -12.05 -7.37
C GLY A 163 -10.25 -10.59 -6.94
N ARG A 164 -9.67 -10.32 -5.76
CA ARG A 164 -9.37 -8.96 -5.30
C ARG A 164 -7.97 -8.55 -5.72
N GLN A 165 -7.77 -7.25 -5.96
CA GLN A 165 -6.45 -6.75 -6.33
C GLN A 165 -5.55 -6.76 -5.09
N VAL A 166 -4.38 -7.40 -5.19
CA VAL A 166 -3.42 -7.49 -4.10
C VAL A 166 -2.07 -6.92 -4.53
N VAL A 167 -1.51 -6.05 -3.68
CA VAL A 167 -0.17 -5.50 -3.83
C VAL A 167 0.60 -5.75 -2.54
N VAL A 168 1.81 -6.27 -2.66
CA VAL A 168 2.67 -6.58 -1.52
C VAL A 168 4.02 -5.92 -1.73
N ALA A 169 4.55 -5.28 -0.70
CA ALA A 169 5.92 -4.78 -0.67
C ALA A 169 6.77 -5.50 0.38
N ALA A 170 8.04 -5.69 0.05
CA ALA A 170 9.03 -6.28 0.96
C ALA A 170 10.45 -5.81 0.67
N ASP A 171 11.36 -5.91 1.64
CA ASP A 171 12.79 -5.64 1.41
C ASP A 171 13.47 -6.68 0.48
N ARG A 172 12.84 -7.85 0.29
CA ARG A 172 13.43 -8.98 -0.44
C ARG A 172 12.42 -9.64 -1.38
N ALA A 173 12.93 -10.22 -2.46
CA ALA A 173 12.14 -11.01 -3.40
C ALA A 173 11.41 -12.18 -2.71
N PRO A 174 10.29 -12.70 -3.26
CA PRO A 174 9.46 -13.71 -2.60
C PRO A 174 10.23 -14.96 -2.19
N SER A 175 11.18 -15.42 -3.02
CA SER A 175 12.00 -16.61 -2.75
C SER A 175 12.82 -16.50 -1.47
N LYS A 176 13.21 -15.28 -1.07
CA LYS A 176 14.02 -14.95 0.10
C LYS A 176 13.20 -14.67 1.37
N LEU A 177 11.87 -14.75 1.31
CA LEU A 177 10.99 -14.61 2.47
C LEU A 177 10.83 -15.97 3.18
N GLU A 178 11.88 -16.42 3.85
CA GLU A 178 11.97 -17.78 4.46
C GLU A 178 10.87 -18.09 5.46
N ARG A 179 10.32 -17.05 6.10
CA ARG A 179 9.21 -17.21 7.05
C ARG A 179 7.92 -17.64 6.34
N LEU A 180 7.74 -17.27 5.07
CA LEU A 180 6.57 -17.67 4.29
C LEU A 180 6.68 -19.11 3.82
N ASP A 181 5.56 -19.83 3.90
CA ASP A 181 5.50 -21.18 3.36
C ASP A 181 5.76 -21.19 1.84
N ALA A 182 6.13 -22.37 1.31
CA ALA A 182 6.48 -22.51 -0.10
C ALA A 182 5.32 -22.16 -1.04
N ARG A 183 4.08 -22.41 -0.61
CA ARG A 183 2.87 -22.14 -1.39
C ARG A 183 2.67 -20.64 -1.56
N MET A 184 2.78 -19.88 -0.48
CA MET A 184 2.65 -18.42 -0.48
C MET A 184 3.77 -17.79 -1.31
N ARG A 185 5.03 -18.22 -1.15
CA ARG A 185 6.15 -17.74 -1.98
C ARG A 185 5.92 -17.98 -3.46
N SER A 186 5.46 -19.17 -3.84
CA SER A 186 5.12 -19.51 -5.22
C SER A 186 3.99 -18.64 -5.75
N ARG A 187 2.95 -18.39 -4.93
CA ARG A 187 1.81 -17.56 -5.32
C ARG A 187 2.19 -16.09 -5.55
N LEU A 188 3.03 -15.52 -4.68
CA LEU A 188 3.58 -14.18 -4.85
C LEU A 188 4.45 -14.09 -6.11
N ALA A 189 5.28 -15.10 -6.37
CA ALA A 189 6.12 -15.16 -7.56
C ALA A 189 5.35 -15.40 -8.87
N GLY A 190 4.14 -15.96 -8.80
CA GLY A 190 3.29 -16.22 -9.97
C GLY A 190 2.54 -14.98 -10.50
N GLY A 191 2.56 -13.87 -9.74
CA GLY A 191 2.09 -12.57 -10.20
C GLY A 191 3.19 -11.80 -10.94
N LEU A 192 3.18 -10.47 -10.84
CA LEU A 192 4.30 -9.64 -11.32
C LEU A 192 5.23 -9.34 -10.16
N VAL A 193 6.49 -9.73 -10.27
CA VAL A 193 7.56 -9.36 -9.33
C VAL A 193 8.36 -8.22 -9.95
N ALA A 194 8.39 -7.07 -9.28
CA ALA A 194 9.07 -5.88 -9.75
C ALA A 194 10.04 -5.35 -8.69
N GLU A 195 11.29 -5.16 -9.10
CA GLU A 195 12.31 -4.55 -8.26
C GLU A 195 12.22 -3.02 -8.34
N VAL A 196 12.37 -2.37 -7.19
CA VAL A 196 12.56 -0.94 -7.06
C VAL A 196 14.00 -0.65 -6.62
N GLY A 197 14.76 -0.03 -7.51
CA GLY A 197 16.13 0.41 -7.23
C GLY A 197 16.19 1.82 -6.62
N PRO A 198 17.41 2.31 -6.33
CA PRO A 198 17.61 3.64 -5.79
C PRO A 198 17.11 4.72 -6.75
N MET A 199 16.68 5.86 -6.22
CA MET A 199 16.26 7.00 -7.02
C MET A 199 17.46 7.55 -7.81
N ASP A 200 17.36 7.57 -9.14
CA ASP A 200 18.36 8.18 -10.01
C ASP A 200 18.29 9.72 -9.88
N LEU A 201 18.96 10.30 -8.88
CA LEU A 201 19.02 11.76 -8.70
C LEU A 201 19.65 12.48 -9.90
N LEU A 202 20.41 11.76 -10.75
CA LEU A 202 21.11 12.28 -11.92
C LEU A 202 20.23 12.39 -13.18
N ALA A 203 18.97 11.92 -13.15
CA ALA A 203 18.03 12.08 -14.25
C ALA A 203 17.23 13.41 -14.17
N ALA A 204 17.31 14.12 -13.04
CA ALA A 204 16.96 15.53 -13.00
C ALA A 204 18.15 16.29 -13.62
N GLY A 205 17.91 16.93 -14.78
CA GLY A 205 18.89 17.85 -15.36
C GLY A 205 19.39 18.89 -14.34
N PRO A 206 20.49 19.60 -14.64
CA PRO A 206 21.10 20.52 -13.68
C PRO A 206 20.03 21.44 -13.08
N LEU A 207 19.99 21.47 -11.73
CA LEU A 207 19.11 22.36 -11.00
C LEU A 207 19.33 23.80 -11.52
N PRO A 208 18.27 24.58 -11.82
CA PRO A 208 18.40 25.91 -12.42
C PRO A 208 18.99 26.98 -11.48
N TYR A 209 19.63 26.59 -10.38
CA TYR A 209 20.27 27.53 -9.46
C TYR A 209 21.71 27.09 -9.21
N GLY A 210 22.61 27.69 -9.98
CA GLY A 210 24.00 27.83 -9.59
C GLY A 210 24.10 28.72 -8.35
N ILE A 211 24.94 28.29 -7.42
CA ILE A 211 25.60 29.16 -6.45
C ILE A 211 27.09 29.05 -6.74
#